data_AF-A0A1H6QKJ9-F1
#
_entry.id   AF-A0A1H6QKJ9-F1
#
_cell.length_a   1.000
_cell.length_b   1.000
_cell.length_c   1.000
_cell.angle_alpha   90.00
_cell.angle_beta   90.00
_cell.angle_gamma   90.00
#
_symmetry.space_group_name_H-M   'P 1'
#
loop_
_entity.id
_entity.type
_entity.pdbx_description
1 polymer ?
#
loop_
_entity_poly.entity_id
_entity_poly.type
_entity_poly.pdbx_seq_one_letter_code
_entity_poly.pdbx_strand_id
1 'polypeptide(L)'
;MNREYSMQAAAWKISEDYTEGLRLWKQRYGENVIYKMLCMGPNAFNRERMLNGLMDGVVEHVDQVQPPKPENPDIDQVKDDIEGLDSEVSDLHYKIEQLEEKIDELSGANLVPDPKPLGRADEPEEIKKMRKTTHGFMDERTALKQHLRDLPDPERRADRKVAALRILAITDELDILFAKLDYFKEYGRVPEQIVIEEDTIQYPKAYLNARTYVSKTLRKIAETSSPERKKKLEALLKKWQDKIKEFETEL
;
A
#
# COMPACT_ATOMS: atom_id res chain seq x y z
N MET A 1 21.68 -31.41 -5.83
CA MET A 1 21.55 -30.68 -7.11
C MET A 1 22.56 -31.25 -8.10
N ASN A 2 22.20 -31.43 -9.38
CA ASN A 2 23.14 -31.99 -10.38
C ASN A 2 24.29 -30.99 -10.61
N ARG A 3 25.56 -31.44 -10.51
CA ARG A 3 26.76 -30.62 -10.73
C ARG A 3 26.73 -29.89 -12.08
N GLU A 4 26.19 -30.55 -13.09
CA GLU A 4 26.04 -29.99 -14.43
C GLU A 4 25.11 -28.76 -14.44
N TYR A 5 24.00 -28.82 -13.69
CA TYR A 5 23.07 -27.70 -13.56
C TYR A 5 23.74 -26.50 -12.89
N SER A 6 24.48 -26.71 -11.80
CA SER A 6 25.18 -25.65 -11.09
C SER A 6 26.18 -24.92 -12.00
N MET A 7 26.91 -25.65 -12.85
CA MET A 7 27.81 -25.06 -13.83
C MET A 7 27.06 -24.25 -14.89
N GLN A 8 25.94 -24.75 -15.39
CA GLN A 8 25.13 -24.03 -16.38
C GLN A 8 24.49 -22.77 -15.78
N ALA A 9 23.99 -22.81 -14.54
CA ALA A 9 23.45 -21.65 -13.84
C ALA A 9 24.52 -20.58 -13.58
N ALA A 10 25.75 -20.99 -13.20
CA ALA A 10 26.88 -20.07 -13.04
C ALA A 10 27.30 -19.44 -14.37
N ALA A 11 27.36 -20.22 -15.46
CA ALA A 11 27.65 -19.69 -16.79
C ALA A 11 26.57 -18.72 -17.27
N TRP A 12 25.29 -19.04 -16.98
CA TRP A 12 24.17 -18.17 -17.29
C TRP A 12 24.21 -16.83 -16.53
N LYS A 13 24.64 -16.83 -15.25
CA LYS A 13 24.82 -15.60 -14.46
C LYS A 13 25.79 -14.61 -15.13
N ILE A 14 26.74 -15.12 -15.94
CA ILE A 14 27.69 -14.29 -16.69
C ILE A 14 27.10 -13.82 -18.02
N SER A 15 26.37 -14.68 -18.74
CA SER A 15 25.84 -14.35 -20.07
C SER A 15 24.54 -13.54 -20.03
N GLU A 16 23.75 -13.68 -18.96
CA GLU A 16 22.42 -13.09 -18.76
C GLU A 16 21.43 -13.31 -19.94
N ASP A 17 21.63 -14.37 -20.72
CA ASP A 17 20.72 -14.74 -21.81
C ASP A 17 19.40 -15.25 -21.24
N TYR A 18 18.35 -14.45 -21.41
CA TYR A 18 17.03 -14.74 -20.85
C TYR A 18 16.41 -16.04 -21.39
N THR A 19 16.70 -16.41 -22.64
CA THR A 19 16.15 -17.63 -23.25
C THR A 19 16.76 -18.87 -22.59
N GLU A 20 18.06 -18.83 -22.34
CA GLU A 20 18.78 -19.89 -21.64
C GLU A 20 18.34 -19.99 -20.18
N GLY A 21 18.07 -18.84 -19.54
CA GLY A 21 17.51 -18.80 -18.18
C GLY A 21 16.12 -19.45 -18.08
N LEU A 22 15.23 -19.25 -19.07
CA LEU A 22 13.95 -19.95 -19.14
C LEU A 22 14.14 -21.47 -19.29
N ARG A 23 15.10 -21.90 -20.11
CA ARG A 23 15.43 -23.32 -20.30
C ARG A 23 15.88 -23.95 -18.98
N LEU A 24 16.81 -23.30 -18.28
CA LEU A 24 17.32 -23.73 -16.97
C LEU A 24 16.23 -23.74 -15.90
N TRP A 25 15.35 -22.75 -15.91
CA TRP A 25 14.23 -22.67 -14.97
C TRP A 25 13.27 -23.84 -15.17
N LYS A 26 12.87 -24.11 -16.42
CA LYS A 26 12.01 -25.24 -16.76
C LYS A 26 12.65 -26.57 -16.38
N GLN A 27 13.96 -26.71 -16.58
CA GLN A 27 14.70 -27.92 -16.20
C GLN A 27 14.68 -28.17 -14.69
N ARG A 28 14.79 -27.11 -13.88
CA ARG A 28 14.84 -27.22 -12.41
C ARG A 28 13.47 -27.34 -11.75
N TYR A 29 12.52 -26.50 -12.16
CA TYR A 29 11.24 -26.31 -11.48
C TYR A 29 10.02 -26.81 -12.29
N GLY A 30 10.22 -27.22 -13.54
CA GLY A 30 9.13 -27.56 -14.46
C GLY A 30 8.31 -26.34 -14.92
N GLU A 31 7.17 -26.63 -15.55
CA GLU A 31 6.22 -25.60 -15.97
C GLU A 31 5.25 -25.25 -14.83
N ASN A 32 5.57 -24.19 -14.09
CA ASN A 32 4.72 -23.67 -13.03
C ASN A 32 4.20 -22.26 -13.37
N VAL A 33 3.43 -21.67 -12.45
CA VAL A 33 2.87 -20.32 -12.62
C VAL A 33 3.98 -19.28 -12.83
N ILE A 34 5.09 -19.41 -12.10
CA ILE A 34 6.24 -18.52 -12.23
C ILE A 34 6.87 -18.65 -13.62
N TYR A 35 7.03 -19.86 -14.14
CA TYR A 35 7.54 -20.08 -15.49
C TYR A 35 6.67 -19.39 -16.54
N LYS A 36 5.34 -19.50 -16.45
CA LYS A 36 4.40 -18.80 -17.36
C LYS A 36 4.55 -17.28 -17.29
N MET A 37 4.74 -16.73 -16.09
CA MET A 37 5.02 -15.31 -15.88
C MET A 37 6.36 -14.89 -16.51
N LEU A 38 7.42 -15.70 -16.34
CA LEU A 38 8.71 -15.44 -16.96
C LEU A 38 8.64 -15.48 -18.50
N CYS A 39 7.78 -16.32 -19.07
CA CYS A 39 7.53 -16.36 -20.53
C CYS A 39 6.90 -15.07 -21.09
N MET A 40 6.38 -14.15 -20.26
CA MET A 40 5.82 -12.88 -20.73
C MET A 40 6.89 -11.88 -21.21
N GLY A 41 8.17 -12.15 -20.97
CA GLY A 41 9.30 -11.40 -21.52
C GLY A 41 10.31 -10.91 -20.47
N PRO A 42 11.45 -10.38 -20.93
CA PRO A 42 12.55 -9.96 -20.07
C PRO A 42 12.36 -8.54 -19.52
N ASN A 43 11.54 -8.38 -18.48
CA ASN A 43 11.50 -7.15 -17.68
C ASN A 43 12.42 -7.25 -16.45
N ALA A 44 12.71 -6.12 -15.79
CA ALA A 44 13.64 -6.07 -14.65
C ALA A 44 13.25 -7.03 -13.53
N PHE A 45 11.95 -7.04 -13.16
CA PHE A 45 11.40 -7.93 -12.15
C PHE A 45 11.59 -9.42 -12.50
N ASN A 46 11.31 -9.80 -13.75
CA ASN A 46 11.46 -11.18 -14.22
C ASN A 46 12.93 -11.62 -14.24
N ARG A 47 13.86 -10.73 -14.60
CA ARG A 47 15.31 -11.04 -14.57
C ARG A 47 15.80 -11.28 -13.15
N GLU A 48 15.42 -10.42 -12.22
CA GLU A 48 15.75 -10.57 -10.80
C GLU A 48 15.15 -11.84 -10.21
N ARG A 49 13.87 -12.11 -10.50
CA ARG A 49 13.20 -13.33 -10.05
C ARG A 49 13.87 -14.59 -10.60
N MET A 50 14.26 -14.56 -11.87
CA MET A 50 14.98 -15.65 -12.53
C MET A 50 16.36 -15.87 -11.91
N LEU A 51 17.12 -14.79 -11.67
CA LEU A 51 18.42 -14.84 -11.01
C LEU A 51 18.32 -15.48 -9.63
N ASN A 52 17.43 -14.96 -8.78
CA ASN A 52 17.26 -15.46 -7.42
C ASN A 52 16.86 -16.94 -7.40
N GLY A 53 15.92 -17.36 -8.25
CA GLY A 53 15.48 -18.76 -8.27
C GLY A 53 16.49 -19.72 -8.91
N LEU A 54 17.26 -19.30 -9.92
CA LEU A 54 18.30 -20.15 -10.51
C LEU A 54 19.52 -20.29 -9.60
N MET A 55 19.88 -19.24 -8.87
CA MET A 55 21.03 -19.23 -7.95
C MET A 55 20.73 -19.79 -6.57
N ASP A 56 19.46 -19.92 -6.18
CA ASP A 56 19.07 -20.55 -4.92
C ASP A 56 19.73 -21.95 -4.80
N GLY A 57 20.47 -22.19 -3.72
CA GLY A 57 21.18 -23.47 -3.49
C GLY A 57 22.31 -23.81 -4.49
N VAL A 58 22.68 -22.92 -5.41
CA VAL A 58 23.90 -23.08 -6.23
C VAL A 58 25.08 -22.63 -5.37
N VAL A 59 25.75 -23.60 -4.75
CA VAL A 59 27.03 -23.37 -4.07
C VAL A 59 28.03 -22.93 -5.13
N GLU A 60 28.48 -21.67 -5.06
CA GLU A 60 29.59 -21.20 -5.89
C GLU A 60 30.81 -22.06 -5.53
N HIS A 61 31.08 -23.08 -6.35
CA HIS A 61 32.37 -23.74 -6.37
C HIS A 61 33.36 -22.76 -6.99
N VAL A 62 33.69 -21.72 -6.22
CA VAL A 62 34.86 -20.91 -6.46
C VAL A 62 36.01 -21.89 -6.32
N ASP A 63 36.63 -22.27 -7.44
CA ASP A 63 37.93 -22.94 -7.43
C ASP A 63 38.88 -22.02 -6.66
N GLN A 64 39.01 -22.29 -5.35
CA GLN A 64 39.85 -21.52 -4.46
C GLN A 64 41.29 -21.78 -4.85
N VAL A 65 41.82 -20.96 -5.76
CA VAL A 65 43.22 -20.56 -5.69
C VAL A 65 43.34 -19.82 -4.36
N GLN A 66 43.69 -20.53 -3.28
CA GLN A 66 43.85 -19.95 -1.95
C GLN A 66 44.83 -18.78 -2.02
N PRO A 67 44.39 -17.52 -1.86
CA PRO A 67 45.33 -16.48 -1.49
C PRO A 67 45.85 -16.80 -0.07
N PRO A 68 47.12 -16.49 0.24
CA PRO A 68 47.70 -16.76 1.55
C PRO A 68 46.84 -16.10 2.62
N LYS A 69 46.35 -16.93 3.55
CA LYS A 69 45.49 -16.59 4.68
C LYS A 69 46.11 -15.42 5.46
N PRO A 70 45.55 -14.20 5.44
CA PRO A 70 45.96 -13.17 6.38
C PRO A 70 45.43 -13.59 7.75
N GLU A 71 46.34 -13.87 8.68
CA GLU A 71 46.03 -14.06 10.10
C GLU A 71 45.59 -12.71 10.66
N ASN A 72 44.31 -12.40 10.55
CA ASN A 72 43.72 -11.22 11.18
C ASN A 72 42.68 -11.68 12.21
N PRO A 73 43.00 -11.62 13.52
CA PRO A 73 42.15 -12.15 14.59
C PRO A 73 40.78 -11.45 14.72
N ASP A 74 40.58 -10.31 14.06
CA ASP A 74 39.30 -9.58 14.04
C ASP A 74 38.23 -10.20 13.13
N ILE A 75 38.58 -11.12 12.22
CA ILE A 75 37.62 -11.69 11.25
C ILE A 75 36.66 -12.69 11.92
N ASP A 76 37.12 -13.44 12.91
CA ASP A 76 36.28 -14.42 13.59
C ASP A 76 35.22 -13.72 14.46
N GLN A 77 35.54 -12.56 15.04
CA GLN A 77 34.57 -11.76 15.79
C GLN A 77 33.48 -11.15 14.89
N VAL A 78 33.84 -10.70 13.68
CA VAL A 78 32.86 -10.20 12.70
C VAL A 78 31.93 -11.30 12.20
N LYS A 79 32.40 -12.56 12.11
CA LYS A 79 31.55 -13.69 11.73
C LYS A 79 30.51 -14.01 12.78
N ASP A 80 30.89 -14.03 14.05
CA ASP A 80 29.97 -14.25 15.17
C ASP A 80 28.90 -13.13 15.22
N ASP A 81 29.29 -11.89 14.97
CA ASP A 81 28.35 -10.75 14.88
C ASP A 81 27.38 -10.88 13.69
N ILE A 82 27.85 -11.37 12.53
CA ILE A 82 27.02 -11.60 11.34
C ILE A 82 26.01 -12.73 11.58
N GLU A 83 26.41 -13.84 12.20
CA GLU A 83 25.50 -14.93 12.53
C GLU A 83 24.43 -14.49 13.55
N GLY A 84 24.79 -13.63 14.50
CA GLY A 84 23.84 -13.00 15.42
C GLY A 84 22.76 -12.19 14.68
N LEU A 85 23.17 -11.36 13.72
CA LEU A 85 22.25 -10.52 12.93
C LEU A 85 21.28 -11.33 12.07
N ASP A 86 21.71 -12.47 11.51
CA ASP A 86 20.85 -13.32 10.67
C ASP A 86 19.68 -13.93 11.47
N SER A 87 19.94 -14.27 12.74
CA SER A 87 18.90 -14.71 13.68
C SER A 87 17.89 -13.60 13.98
N GLU A 88 18.35 -12.36 14.19
CA GLU A 88 17.47 -11.22 14.45
C GLU A 88 16.61 -10.87 13.23
N VAL A 89 17.16 -10.98 12.02
CA VAL A 89 16.43 -10.77 10.76
C VAL A 89 15.34 -11.84 10.57
N SER A 90 15.62 -13.09 10.95
CA SER A 90 14.64 -14.18 10.91
C SER A 90 13.49 -13.95 11.89
N ASP A 91 13.80 -13.53 13.12
CA ASP A 91 12.80 -13.19 14.15
C ASP A 91 11.93 -11.99 13.73
N LEU A 92 12.53 -11.00 13.07
CA LEU A 92 11.78 -9.86 12.54
C LEU A 92 10.86 -10.27 11.39
N HIS A 93 11.29 -11.14 10.49
CA HIS A 93 10.42 -11.69 9.44
C HIS A 93 9.21 -12.41 10.02
N TYR A 94 9.43 -13.26 11.02
CA TYR A 94 8.34 -13.97 11.69
C TYR A 94 7.35 -13.00 12.37
N LYS A 95 7.84 -11.91 12.98
CA LYS A 95 6.96 -10.87 13.55
C LYS A 95 6.19 -10.11 12.49
N ILE A 96 6.76 -9.84 11.32
CA ILE A 96 6.07 -9.19 10.21
C ILE A 96 4.93 -10.09 9.72
N GLU A 97 5.18 -11.38 9.51
CA GLU A 97 4.17 -12.35 9.06
C GLU A 97 2.98 -12.44 10.05
N GLN A 98 3.26 -12.52 11.36
CA GLN A 98 2.19 -12.48 12.37
C GLN A 98 1.41 -11.16 12.41
N LEU A 99 2.07 -10.03 12.11
CA LEU A 99 1.39 -8.74 12.06
C LEU A 99 0.53 -8.61 10.80
N GLU A 100 0.96 -9.16 9.67
CA GLU A 100 0.17 -9.23 8.44
C GLU A 100 -1.09 -10.06 8.66
N GLU A 101 -0.97 -11.23 9.28
CA GLU A 101 -2.13 -12.08 9.63
C GLU A 101 -3.11 -11.34 10.56
N LYS A 102 -2.60 -10.68 11.60
CA LYS A 102 -3.43 -9.84 12.49
C LYS A 102 -4.06 -8.65 11.77
N ILE A 103 -3.38 -8.05 10.80
CA ILE A 103 -3.94 -6.97 9.99
C ILE A 103 -5.07 -7.52 9.12
N ASP A 104 -4.97 -8.72 8.57
CA ASP A 104 -6.04 -9.34 7.78
C ASP A 104 -7.25 -9.70 8.65
N GLU A 105 -7.02 -10.19 9.87
CA GLU A 105 -8.07 -10.41 10.87
C GLU A 105 -8.78 -9.09 11.27
N LEU A 106 -8.02 -8.03 11.54
CA LEU A 106 -8.55 -6.75 12.02
C LEU A 106 -9.13 -5.87 10.91
N SER A 107 -8.58 -5.94 9.71
CA SER A 107 -9.06 -5.16 8.55
C SER A 107 -10.39 -5.69 8.04
N GLY A 108 -10.79 -6.89 8.44
CA GLY A 108 -12.01 -7.51 8.00
C GLY A 108 -11.98 -7.86 6.50
N ALA A 109 -10.78 -8.05 5.91
CA ALA A 109 -10.65 -8.51 4.53
C ALA A 109 -11.30 -9.88 4.30
N ASN A 110 -11.44 -10.67 5.38
CA ASN A 110 -12.20 -11.94 5.42
C ASN A 110 -13.63 -11.80 5.96
N LEU A 111 -14.10 -10.60 6.29
CA LEU A 111 -15.53 -10.42 6.56
C LEU A 111 -16.26 -10.64 5.24
N VAL A 112 -17.21 -11.58 5.24
CA VAL A 112 -18.16 -11.75 4.15
C VAL A 112 -18.71 -10.35 3.85
N PRO A 113 -18.58 -9.84 2.61
CA PRO A 113 -19.01 -8.50 2.29
C PRO A 113 -20.44 -8.35 2.79
N ASP A 114 -20.67 -7.33 3.62
CA ASP A 114 -21.97 -7.11 4.26
C ASP A 114 -23.06 -7.34 3.21
N PRO A 115 -24.03 -8.24 3.49
CA PRO A 115 -25.01 -8.61 2.51
C PRO A 115 -25.62 -7.33 1.96
N LYS A 116 -25.45 -7.09 0.65
CA LYS A 116 -25.99 -5.91 -0.02
C LYS A 116 -27.43 -5.77 0.45
N PRO A 117 -27.81 -4.67 1.13
CA PRO A 117 -29.14 -4.56 1.69
C PRO A 117 -30.13 -4.83 0.55
N LEU A 118 -30.83 -5.96 0.64
CA LEU A 118 -31.81 -6.34 -0.36
C LEU A 118 -32.85 -5.22 -0.32
N GLY A 119 -32.85 -4.38 -1.36
CA GLY A 119 -33.82 -3.30 -1.47
C GLY A 119 -35.21 -3.88 -1.26
N ARG A 120 -36.04 -3.22 -0.45
CA ARG A 120 -37.40 -3.68 -0.26
C ARG A 120 -38.11 -3.66 -1.61
N ALA A 121 -38.91 -4.68 -1.92
CA ALA A 121 -39.53 -4.82 -3.24
C ALA A 121 -40.43 -3.62 -3.62
N ASP A 122 -40.92 -2.91 -2.60
CA ASP A 122 -41.77 -1.72 -2.66
C ASP A 122 -40.98 -0.39 -2.66
N GLU A 123 -39.65 -0.42 -2.73
CA GLU A 123 -38.85 0.81 -2.75
C GLU A 123 -39.10 1.63 -4.04
N PRO A 124 -39.32 2.95 -3.95
CA PRO A 124 -39.49 3.80 -5.12
C PRO A 124 -38.31 3.71 -6.09
N GLU A 125 -38.58 3.76 -7.40
CA GLU A 125 -37.54 3.70 -8.44
C GLU A 125 -36.46 4.80 -8.28
N GLU A 126 -36.84 5.97 -7.75
CA GLU A 126 -35.91 7.04 -7.45
C GLU A 126 -34.86 6.63 -6.41
N ILE A 127 -35.27 5.96 -5.34
CA ILE A 127 -34.36 5.48 -4.30
C ILE A 127 -33.45 4.37 -4.83
N LYS A 128 -33.99 3.45 -5.64
CA LYS A 128 -33.17 2.42 -6.31
C LYS A 128 -32.09 3.06 -7.18
N LYS A 129 -32.44 4.10 -7.93
CA LYS A 129 -31.49 4.88 -8.74
C LYS A 129 -30.45 5.57 -7.86
N MET A 130 -30.85 6.21 -6.76
CA MET A 130 -29.92 6.83 -5.80
C MET A 130 -28.93 5.82 -5.22
N ARG A 131 -29.36 4.64 -4.80
CA ARG A 131 -28.46 3.57 -4.32
C ARG A 131 -27.46 3.14 -5.39
N LYS A 132 -27.93 2.93 -6.63
CA LYS A 132 -27.07 2.59 -7.76
C LYS A 132 -26.03 3.68 -8.03
N THR A 133 -26.44 4.95 -8.03
CA THR A 133 -25.53 6.09 -8.20
C THR A 133 -24.52 6.17 -7.06
N THR A 134 -24.96 5.97 -5.81
CA THR A 134 -24.10 5.95 -4.62
C THR A 134 -22.98 4.91 -4.75
N HIS A 135 -23.31 3.68 -5.16
CA HIS A 135 -22.31 2.64 -5.40
C HIS A 135 -21.35 3.01 -6.54
N GLY A 136 -21.87 3.54 -7.66
CA GLY A 136 -21.04 4.01 -8.76
C GLY A 136 -20.03 5.08 -8.33
N PHE A 137 -20.44 6.01 -7.48
CA PHE A 137 -19.56 7.03 -6.90
C PHE A 137 -18.53 6.47 -5.92
N MET A 138 -18.87 5.44 -5.13
CA MET A 138 -17.88 4.75 -4.29
C MET A 138 -16.81 4.05 -5.12
N ASP A 139 -17.21 3.38 -6.20
CA ASP A 139 -16.29 2.69 -7.12
C ASP A 139 -15.38 3.70 -7.84
N GLU A 140 -15.96 4.79 -8.38
CA GLU A 140 -15.22 5.88 -9.02
C GLU A 140 -14.20 6.50 -8.05
N ARG A 141 -14.62 6.81 -6.82
CA ARG A 141 -13.75 7.36 -5.78
C ARG A 141 -12.61 6.39 -5.43
N THR A 142 -12.87 5.10 -5.39
CA THR A 142 -11.86 4.08 -5.11
C THR A 142 -10.84 3.99 -6.24
N ALA A 143 -11.30 3.97 -7.49
CA ALA A 143 -10.44 4.01 -8.67
C ALA A 143 -9.57 5.27 -8.71
N LEU A 144 -10.13 6.45 -8.41
CA LEU A 144 -9.39 7.71 -8.35
C LEU A 144 -8.33 7.72 -7.24
N LYS A 145 -8.63 7.14 -6.07
CA LYS A 145 -7.65 6.99 -5.00
C LYS A 145 -6.50 6.07 -5.40
N GLN A 146 -6.79 4.99 -6.11
CA GLN A 146 -5.76 4.11 -6.65
C GLN A 146 -4.92 4.84 -7.70
N HIS A 147 -5.55 5.55 -8.62
CA HIS A 147 -4.86 6.38 -9.61
C HIS A 147 -3.91 7.41 -8.95
N LEU A 148 -4.30 8.03 -7.84
CA LEU A 148 -3.42 8.92 -7.07
C LEU A 148 -2.21 8.23 -6.44
N ARG A 149 -2.26 6.92 -6.16
CA ARG A 149 -1.11 6.15 -5.68
C ARG A 149 -0.16 5.82 -6.82
N ASP A 150 -0.71 5.54 -8.00
CA ASP A 150 0.06 5.12 -9.18
C ASP A 150 0.76 6.31 -9.88
N LEU A 151 0.28 7.55 -9.67
CA LEU A 151 0.87 8.75 -10.27
C LEU A 151 2.11 9.24 -9.48
N PRO A 152 3.33 9.25 -10.06
CA PRO A 152 4.51 9.78 -9.38
C PRO A 152 4.43 11.30 -9.15
N ASP A 153 4.82 11.74 -7.94
CA ASP A 153 5.03 13.14 -7.56
C ASP A 153 6.54 13.42 -7.65
N PRO A 154 7.04 14.42 -8.42
CA PRO A 154 6.33 15.64 -8.86
C PRO A 154 5.84 15.73 -10.32
N GLU A 155 6.20 14.81 -11.20
CA GLU A 155 6.01 14.96 -12.66
C GLU A 155 4.54 15.10 -13.09
N ARG A 156 3.61 14.47 -12.36
CA ARG A 156 2.17 14.46 -12.71
C ARG A 156 1.29 15.24 -11.75
N ARG A 157 1.81 16.37 -11.22
CA ARG A 157 1.07 17.20 -10.26
C ARG A 157 -0.28 17.71 -10.79
N ALA A 158 -0.38 18.03 -12.08
CA ALA A 158 -1.64 18.49 -12.69
C ALA A 158 -2.72 17.39 -12.66
N ASP A 159 -2.39 16.19 -13.13
CA ASP A 159 -3.30 15.03 -13.13
C ASP A 159 -3.73 14.67 -11.71
N ARG A 160 -2.78 14.67 -10.76
CA ARG A 160 -3.08 14.44 -9.32
C ARG A 160 -4.07 15.47 -8.79
N LYS A 161 -3.94 16.74 -9.18
CA LYS A 161 -4.86 17.80 -8.76
C LYS A 161 -6.27 17.55 -9.30
N VAL A 162 -6.40 17.15 -10.57
CA VAL A 162 -7.71 16.84 -11.18
C VAL A 162 -8.37 15.67 -10.45
N ALA A 163 -7.65 14.57 -10.22
CA ALA A 163 -8.18 13.42 -9.50
C ALA A 163 -8.59 13.78 -8.06
N ALA A 164 -7.77 14.57 -7.35
CA ALA A 164 -8.07 15.02 -6.00
C ALA A 164 -9.34 15.90 -5.94
N LEU A 165 -9.51 16.83 -6.89
CA LEU A 165 -10.69 17.68 -6.98
C LEU A 165 -11.95 16.84 -7.26
N ARG A 166 -11.87 15.84 -8.14
CA ARG A 166 -13.01 14.95 -8.40
C ARG A 166 -13.37 14.09 -7.18
N ILE A 167 -12.38 13.59 -6.43
CA ILE A 167 -12.64 12.87 -5.17
C ILE A 167 -13.40 13.74 -4.16
N LEU A 168 -13.06 15.04 -4.06
CA LEU A 168 -13.77 15.97 -3.19
C LEU A 168 -15.22 16.16 -3.66
N ALA A 169 -15.43 16.44 -4.95
CA ALA A 169 -16.77 16.59 -5.51
C ALA A 169 -17.64 15.35 -5.30
N ILE A 170 -17.11 14.14 -5.54
CA ILE A 170 -17.82 12.88 -5.27
C ILE A 170 -18.18 12.75 -3.79
N THR A 171 -17.30 13.20 -2.88
CA THR A 171 -17.59 13.13 -1.44
C THR A 171 -18.79 14.00 -1.08
N ASP A 172 -18.86 15.21 -1.62
CA ASP A 172 -19.98 16.12 -1.37
C ASP A 172 -21.29 15.60 -2.03
N GLU A 173 -21.21 15.02 -3.24
CA GLU A 173 -22.33 14.35 -3.91
C GLU A 173 -22.86 13.15 -3.11
N LEU A 174 -21.95 12.34 -2.53
CA LEU A 174 -22.30 11.21 -1.68
C LEU A 174 -22.99 11.66 -0.39
N ASP A 175 -22.52 12.73 0.26
CA ASP A 175 -23.13 13.26 1.48
C ASP A 175 -24.61 13.64 1.25
N ILE A 176 -24.92 14.28 0.11
CA ILE A 176 -26.30 14.60 -0.29
C ILE A 176 -27.13 13.33 -0.51
N LEU A 177 -26.59 12.36 -1.25
CA LEU A 177 -27.29 11.10 -1.53
C LEU A 177 -27.57 10.32 -0.24
N PHE A 178 -26.61 10.24 0.67
CA PHE A 178 -26.79 9.58 1.95
C PHE A 178 -27.83 10.27 2.82
N ALA A 179 -27.80 11.60 2.90
CA ALA A 179 -28.84 12.35 3.59
C ALA A 179 -30.25 12.05 3.05
N LYS A 180 -30.40 11.92 1.72
CA LYS A 180 -31.69 11.52 1.08
C LYS A 180 -32.10 10.09 1.44
N LEU A 181 -31.15 9.16 1.40
CA LEU A 181 -31.40 7.76 1.74
C LEU A 181 -31.75 7.58 3.22
N ASP A 182 -31.08 8.28 4.12
CA ASP A 182 -31.35 8.27 5.55
C ASP A 182 -32.71 8.90 5.85
N TYR A 183 -33.04 10.03 5.22
CA TYR A 183 -34.37 10.62 5.32
C TYR A 183 -35.46 9.65 4.85
N PHE A 184 -35.27 8.98 3.71
CA PHE A 184 -36.22 7.97 3.25
C PHE A 184 -36.36 6.80 4.23
N LYS A 185 -35.25 6.35 4.82
CA LYS A 185 -35.25 5.27 5.81
C LYS A 185 -36.03 5.63 7.07
N GLU A 186 -35.95 6.88 7.52
CA GLU A 186 -36.63 7.38 8.72
C GLU A 186 -38.10 7.72 8.48
N TYR A 187 -38.42 8.40 7.38
CA TYR A 187 -39.76 8.95 7.13
C TYR A 187 -40.58 8.21 6.05
N GLY A 188 -39.97 7.28 5.31
CA GLY A 188 -40.64 6.51 4.26
C GLY A 188 -41.01 7.31 3.00
N ARG A 189 -40.49 8.54 2.83
CA ARG A 189 -40.76 9.42 1.69
C ARG A 189 -39.49 10.07 1.15
N VAL A 190 -39.45 10.36 -0.15
CA VAL A 190 -38.28 10.96 -0.81
C VAL A 190 -38.37 12.48 -0.72
N PRO A 191 -37.34 13.19 -0.21
CA PRO A 191 -37.34 14.65 -0.18
C PRO A 191 -36.98 15.22 -1.56
N GLU A 192 -37.77 16.16 -2.06
CA GLU A 192 -37.52 16.84 -3.35
C GLU A 192 -36.20 17.63 -3.30
N GLN A 193 -35.97 18.36 -2.21
CA GLN A 193 -34.75 19.14 -2.00
C GLN A 193 -34.24 18.93 -0.57
N ILE A 194 -33.00 18.46 -0.45
CA ILE A 194 -32.25 18.56 0.81
C ILE A 194 -31.33 19.74 0.65
N VAL A 195 -31.62 20.81 1.38
CA VAL A 195 -30.67 21.89 1.57
C VAL A 195 -29.82 21.47 2.76
N ILE A 196 -28.63 20.94 2.46
CA ILE A 196 -27.59 20.83 3.48
C ILE A 196 -27.10 22.26 3.68
N GLU A 197 -27.43 22.87 4.82
CA GLU A 197 -26.83 24.15 5.21
C GLU A 197 -25.32 23.94 5.33
N GLU A 198 -24.54 24.55 4.42
CA GLU A 198 -23.09 24.35 4.33
C GLU A 198 -22.40 24.52 5.70
N ASP A 199 -22.92 25.44 6.52
CA ASP A 199 -22.39 25.78 7.84
C ASP A 199 -22.44 24.61 8.83
N THR A 200 -23.46 23.74 8.76
CA THR A 200 -23.62 22.61 9.72
C THR A 200 -22.66 21.45 9.46
N ILE A 201 -22.22 21.24 8.21
CA ILE A 201 -21.29 20.15 7.85
C ILE A 201 -19.83 20.62 7.82
N GLN A 202 -19.58 21.88 7.50
CA GLN A 202 -18.21 22.40 7.41
C GLN A 202 -17.46 22.26 8.74
N TYR A 203 -18.13 22.45 9.87
CA TYR A 203 -17.48 22.47 11.17
C TYR A 203 -16.96 21.10 11.62
N PRO A 204 -17.78 20.01 11.68
CA PRO A 204 -17.26 18.68 12.02
C PRO A 204 -16.18 18.20 11.04
N LYS A 205 -16.34 18.47 9.74
CA LYS A 205 -15.37 18.09 8.71
C LYS A 205 -14.04 18.81 8.89
N ALA A 206 -14.06 20.12 9.18
CA ALA A 206 -12.87 20.91 9.44
C ALA A 206 -12.16 20.47 10.73
N TYR A 207 -12.93 20.15 11.79
CA TYR A 207 -12.40 19.61 13.04
C TYR A 207 -11.67 18.27 12.83
N LEU A 208 -12.30 17.31 12.15
CA LEU A 208 -11.70 16.00 11.85
C LEU A 208 -10.44 16.12 10.97
N ASN A 209 -10.45 17.04 10.00
CA ASN A 209 -9.27 17.34 9.20
C ASN A 209 -8.14 17.92 10.05
N ALA A 210 -8.43 18.86 10.95
CA ALA A 210 -7.44 19.43 11.85
C ALA A 210 -6.81 18.35 12.74
N ARG A 211 -7.60 17.44 13.33
CA ARG A 211 -7.09 16.27 14.08
C ARG A 211 -6.16 15.40 13.24
N THR A 212 -6.54 15.12 12.00
CA THR A 212 -5.71 14.35 11.07
C THR A 212 -4.37 15.04 10.79
N TYR A 213 -4.38 16.36 10.60
CA TYR A 213 -3.15 17.12 10.41
C TYR A 213 -2.27 17.15 11.65
N VAL A 214 -2.83 17.21 12.86
CA VAL A 214 -2.08 17.09 14.11
C VAL A 214 -1.34 15.75 14.16
N SER A 215 -2.04 14.63 13.97
CA SER A 215 -1.44 13.29 14.00
C SER A 215 -0.35 13.10 12.93
N LYS A 216 -0.60 13.55 11.69
CA LYS A 216 0.39 13.50 10.61
C LYS A 216 1.62 14.37 10.90
N THR A 217 1.43 15.55 11.48
CA THR A 217 2.53 16.46 11.81
C THR A 217 3.39 15.88 12.92
N LEU A 218 2.78 15.30 13.97
CA LEU A 218 3.50 14.59 15.03
C LEU A 218 4.36 13.44 14.50
N ARG A 219 3.82 12.61 13.61
CA ARG A 219 4.58 11.53 12.95
C ARG A 219 5.80 12.09 12.19
N LYS A 220 5.61 13.13 11.39
CA LYS A 220 6.72 13.79 10.65
C LYS A 220 7.77 14.39 11.57
N ILE A 221 7.39 14.92 12.74
CA ILE A 221 8.33 15.42 13.75
C ILE A 221 9.20 14.29 14.28
N ALA A 222 8.60 13.12 14.58
CA ALA A 222 9.32 11.95 15.07
C ALA A 222 10.31 11.39 14.03
N GLU A 223 9.93 11.40 12.74
CA GLU A 223 10.75 10.89 11.63
C GLU A 223 11.86 11.87 11.19
N THR A 224 11.82 13.14 11.61
CA THR A 224 12.74 14.18 11.11
C THR A 224 13.95 14.34 12.02
N SER A 225 15.15 14.07 11.52
CA SER A 225 16.42 14.31 12.23
C SER A 225 16.90 15.76 12.19
N SER A 226 16.44 16.57 11.22
CA SER A 226 16.88 17.96 11.05
C SER A 226 16.22 18.91 12.08
N PRO A 227 17.01 19.64 12.90
CA PRO A 227 16.47 20.51 13.94
C PRO A 227 15.69 21.71 13.38
N GLU A 228 16.12 22.29 12.26
CA GLU A 228 15.42 23.40 11.62
C GLU A 228 14.05 22.98 11.08
N ARG A 229 14.01 21.81 10.42
CA ARG A 229 12.76 21.26 9.90
C ARG A 229 11.82 20.87 11.05
N LYS A 230 12.36 20.35 12.15
CA LYS A 230 11.61 20.05 13.37
C LYS A 230 10.93 21.30 13.93
N LYS A 231 11.66 22.41 14.07
CA LYS A 231 11.12 23.71 14.53
C LYS A 231 9.98 24.22 13.63
N LYS A 232 10.11 24.07 12.30
CA LYS A 232 9.04 24.44 11.35
C LYS A 232 7.79 23.58 11.52
N LEU A 233 7.96 22.27 11.72
CA LEU A 233 6.86 21.34 11.95
C LEU A 233 6.18 21.59 13.31
N GLU A 234 6.92 21.94 14.35
CA GLU A 234 6.38 22.31 15.67
C GLU A 234 5.51 23.57 15.60
N ALA A 235 5.95 24.59 14.85
CA ALA A 235 5.13 25.78 14.61
C ALA A 235 3.83 25.45 13.87
N LEU A 236 3.91 24.55 12.88
CA LEU A 236 2.72 24.07 12.14
C LEU A 236 1.79 23.24 13.04
N LEU A 237 2.34 22.40 13.92
CA LEU A 237 1.59 21.61 14.88
C LEU A 237 0.80 22.53 15.82
N LYS A 238 1.45 23.57 16.37
CA LYS A 238 0.79 24.55 17.22
C LYS A 238 -0.38 25.23 16.51
N LYS A 239 -0.19 25.66 15.26
CA LYS A 239 -1.26 26.24 14.44
C LYS A 239 -2.49 25.33 14.34
N TRP A 240 -2.29 24.02 14.12
CA TRP A 240 -3.41 23.08 14.03
C TRP A 240 -4.06 22.80 15.38
N GLN A 241 -3.28 22.78 16.47
CA GLN A 241 -3.82 22.64 17.82
C GLN A 241 -4.65 23.85 18.23
N ASP A 242 -4.19 25.06 17.91
CA ASP A 242 -4.95 26.30 18.19
C ASP A 242 -6.27 26.29 17.41
N LYS A 243 -6.26 25.84 16.15
CA LYS A 243 -7.48 25.67 15.34
C LYS A 243 -8.45 24.63 15.92
N ILE A 244 -7.94 23.54 16.52
CA ILE A 244 -8.79 22.57 17.23
C ILE A 244 -9.45 23.22 18.45
N LYS A 245 -8.71 24.06 19.20
CA LYS A 245 -9.27 24.77 20.36
C LYS A 245 -10.34 25.78 19.96
N GLU A 246 -10.11 26.52 18.87
CA GLU A 246 -11.15 27.38 18.26
C GLU A 246 -12.41 26.53 18.00
N PHE A 247 -12.24 25.36 17.39
CA PHE A 247 -13.34 24.43 17.16
C PHE A 247 -13.94 23.76 18.42
N GLU A 248 -13.30 23.82 19.57
CA GLU A 248 -13.86 23.33 20.82
C GLU A 248 -14.59 24.43 21.58
N THR A 249 -14.35 25.69 21.24
CA THR A 249 -15.01 26.85 21.86
C THR A 249 -16.32 27.27 21.19
N GLU A 250 -16.53 26.94 19.91
CA GLU A 250 -17.80 27.24 19.22
C GLU A 250 -18.82 26.09 19.29
N LEU A 251 -18.44 24.93 19.86
CA LEU A 251 -19.33 23.80 20.19
C LEU A 251 -19.95 23.94 21.58
#